data_AF-A0A2M7A4Z1-F1
#
_entry.id   AF-A0A2M7A4Z1-F1
#
_cell.length_a   1.000
_cell.length_b   1.000
_cell.length_c   1.000
_cell.angle_alpha   90.00
_cell.angle_beta   90.00
_cell.angle_gamma   90.00
#
_symmetry.space_group_name_H-M   'P 1'
#
loop_
_entity.id
_entity.type
_entity.pdbx_description
1 polymer ?
#
loop_
_entity_poly.entity_id
_entity_poly.type
_entity_poly.pdbx_seq_one_letter_code
_entity_poly.pdbx_strand_id
1 'polypeptide(L)'
;MFQEMITRDLPSFARERLTEIVPRKQFLKCLKGFPDVCNSVFQGFEVKPQNLSLPMIRTRALKLFEESPEICRMALDLWAGAGAPVLEEIRGQNVGCVREHVVSLGKKWGGAIVVLALAADERKEVRELVPKGAEALRGIPEPSVVSEKAEPAEVDAASESDRQSDDATPVKREIELLKQQMEEARQSLSQAEQRTRSTECQLAEARARLAGREQELDDIHKQVKKMQKALDRSERARVKAEETRDELKKALSKARAALCSPATSEKAPGPKPAASEFTGEQVRVVCEKFAAPHEQGDEIRFRADGLHHALSIKQIVRDISTNHETNVREYARLVDTLKRTDIDKYRALTAALTGSAGRYFVRVLAERLTPAIVDGSNVAHCERDQRGKAKLRAVLSVREELRSGGFFPIWIYVDASLPYQIDDPAGLARLVQLEEIVMVPAGSSADDAISRHARDTGACVVTNDRHIADAVAPLLRLDTIGFVVFNSDVTLRDL
;
A
#
# COMPACT_ATOMS: atom_id res chain seq x y z
N MET A 1 -8.76 21.63 -17.32
CA MET A 1 -8.08 21.43 -18.62
C MET A 1 -6.92 22.39 -18.87
N PHE A 2 -7.11 23.69 -19.16
CA PHE A 2 -5.96 24.57 -19.50
C PHE A 2 -5.01 24.85 -18.31
N GLN A 3 -5.54 24.97 -17.08
CA GLN A 3 -4.74 25.13 -15.87
C GLN A 3 -3.92 23.88 -15.50
N GLU A 4 -4.37 22.67 -15.87
CA GLU A 4 -3.64 21.42 -15.59
C GLU A 4 -2.43 21.23 -16.52
N MET A 5 -2.48 21.83 -17.71
CA MET A 5 -1.43 21.72 -18.72
C MET A 5 -0.14 22.41 -18.26
N ILE A 6 -0.26 23.64 -17.75
CA ILE A 6 0.89 24.49 -17.39
C ILE A 6 1.68 23.96 -16.19
N THR A 7 1.00 23.34 -15.22
CA THR A 7 1.67 22.68 -14.08
C THR A 7 2.46 21.44 -14.47
N ARG A 8 2.03 20.73 -15.53
CA ARG A 8 2.79 19.60 -16.10
C ARG A 8 3.98 20.08 -16.93
N ASP A 9 3.84 21.23 -17.58
CA ASP A 9 4.84 21.78 -18.49
C ASP A 9 5.89 22.67 -17.79
N LEU A 10 5.86 22.78 -16.45
CA LEU A 10 6.86 23.55 -15.73
C LEU A 10 8.25 22.90 -15.90
N PRO A 11 9.26 23.63 -16.43
CA PRO A 11 10.59 23.08 -16.64
C PRO A 11 11.23 22.58 -15.34
N SER A 12 12.05 21.54 -15.42
CA SER A 12 12.69 20.93 -14.24
C SER A 12 13.51 21.95 -13.42
N PHE A 13 14.28 22.83 -14.06
CA PHE A 13 15.06 23.86 -13.38
C PHE A 13 14.19 24.87 -12.60
N ALA A 14 12.98 25.17 -13.09
CA ALA A 14 12.05 26.04 -12.40
C ALA A 14 11.42 25.32 -11.19
N ARG A 15 11.11 24.02 -11.31
CA ARG A 15 10.64 23.17 -10.19
C ARG A 15 11.71 23.04 -9.10
N GLU A 16 12.96 22.81 -9.50
CA GLU A 16 14.10 22.81 -8.58
C GLU A 16 14.18 24.13 -7.81
N ARG A 17 14.07 25.26 -8.50
CA ARG A 17 14.10 26.56 -7.85
C ARG A 17 12.89 26.82 -6.96
N LEU A 18 11.71 26.35 -7.36
CA LEU A 18 10.49 26.44 -6.56
C LEU A 18 10.69 25.79 -5.18
N THR A 19 11.32 24.60 -5.11
CA THR A 19 11.62 23.95 -3.81
C THR A 19 12.57 24.76 -2.90
N GLU A 20 13.39 25.66 -3.46
CA GLU A 20 14.35 26.47 -2.68
C GLU A 20 13.72 27.76 -2.15
N ILE A 21 12.90 28.42 -2.97
CA ILE A 21 12.40 29.77 -2.70
C ILE A 21 11.07 29.74 -1.93
N VAL A 22 10.25 28.70 -2.09
CA VAL A 22 8.94 28.66 -1.40
C VAL A 22 9.14 28.75 0.12
N PRO A 23 8.36 29.60 0.83
CA PRO A 23 8.45 29.71 2.28
C PRO A 23 8.21 28.36 2.98
N ARG A 24 9.29 27.72 3.46
CA ARG A 24 9.29 26.33 3.97
C ARG A 24 8.24 26.06 5.04
N LYS A 25 8.00 27.01 5.94
CA LYS A 25 6.97 26.89 7.00
C LYS A 25 5.56 26.83 6.41
N GLN A 26 5.28 27.66 5.41
CA GLN A 26 3.98 27.70 4.77
C GLN A 26 3.79 26.48 3.86
N PHE A 27 4.83 26.10 3.11
CA PHE A 27 4.81 24.89 2.30
C PHE A 27 4.57 23.64 3.15
N LEU A 28 5.26 23.51 4.30
CA LEU A 28 5.00 22.41 5.21
C LEU A 28 3.59 22.46 5.80
N LYS A 29 3.08 23.65 6.15
CA LYS A 29 1.70 23.80 6.64
C LYS A 29 0.69 23.31 5.59
N CYS A 30 0.94 23.60 4.33
CA CYS A 30 0.14 23.13 3.21
C CYS A 30 0.28 21.61 2.99
N LEU A 31 1.51 21.07 3.00
CA LEU A 31 1.74 19.62 2.91
C LEU A 31 1.07 18.84 4.05
N LYS A 32 0.99 19.41 5.26
CA LYS A 32 0.27 18.80 6.38
C LYS A 32 -1.25 18.65 6.14
N GLY A 33 -1.82 19.40 5.19
CA GLY A 33 -3.18 19.18 4.70
C GLY A 33 -3.33 17.92 3.84
N PHE A 34 -2.22 17.30 3.42
CA PHE A 34 -2.17 16.08 2.61
C PHE A 34 -1.29 15.03 3.32
N PRO A 35 -1.84 14.31 4.33
CA PRO A 35 -1.04 13.43 5.20
C PRO A 35 -0.24 12.37 4.45
N ASP A 36 -0.84 11.71 3.46
CA ASP A 36 -0.17 10.66 2.66
C ASP A 36 1.03 11.21 1.89
N VAL A 37 0.86 12.40 1.34
CA VAL A 37 1.90 13.09 0.60
C VAL A 37 3.00 13.59 1.53
N CYS A 38 2.61 14.17 2.66
CA CYS A 38 3.56 14.58 3.70
C CYS A 38 4.37 13.37 4.17
N ASN A 39 3.74 12.24 4.45
CA ASN A 39 4.38 11.00 4.86
C ASN A 39 5.30 10.44 3.76
N SER A 40 4.90 10.54 2.49
CA SER A 40 5.73 10.11 1.35
C SER A 40 6.97 11.00 1.20
N VAL A 41 6.82 12.33 1.23
CA VAL A 41 7.94 13.28 1.13
C VAL A 41 8.92 13.12 2.29
N PHE A 42 8.39 13.02 3.50
CA PHE A 42 9.16 12.88 4.74
C PHE A 42 9.38 11.42 5.16
N GLN A 43 9.22 10.44 4.27
CA GLN A 43 9.33 9.02 4.64
C GLN A 43 10.68 8.71 5.32
N GLY A 44 10.64 8.35 6.60
CA GLY A 44 11.84 8.10 7.42
C GLY A 44 12.52 9.35 8.01
N PHE A 45 11.87 10.51 7.96
CA PHE A 45 12.35 11.79 8.53
C PHE A 45 11.27 12.45 9.37
N GLU A 46 11.68 13.23 10.37
CA GLU A 46 10.74 14.08 11.11
C GLU A 46 10.17 15.20 10.23
N VAL A 47 8.87 15.50 10.41
CA VAL A 47 8.16 16.53 9.64
C VAL A 47 8.46 17.93 10.20
N LYS A 48 9.64 18.47 9.83
CA LYS A 48 10.14 19.78 10.25
C LYS A 48 10.47 20.68 9.04
N PRO A 49 10.23 22.02 9.10
CA PRO A 49 10.51 22.91 7.96
C PRO A 49 11.99 22.91 7.50
N GLN A 50 12.92 22.66 8.42
CA GLN A 50 14.35 22.58 8.13
C GLN A 50 14.70 21.36 7.27
N ASN A 51 13.92 20.29 7.38
CA ASN A 51 14.19 19.05 6.66
C ASN A 51 13.85 19.16 5.16
N LEU A 52 13.06 20.16 4.74
CA LEU A 52 12.76 20.41 3.32
C LEU A 52 14.01 20.77 2.49
N SER A 53 15.09 21.24 3.11
CA SER A 53 16.36 21.45 2.40
C SER A 53 17.24 20.22 2.27
N LEU A 54 16.89 19.10 2.92
CA LEU A 54 17.68 17.87 2.79
C LEU A 54 17.56 17.34 1.36
N PRO A 55 18.67 16.94 0.69
CA PRO A 55 18.66 16.51 -0.70
C PRO A 55 17.63 15.41 -0.99
N MET A 56 17.51 14.42 -0.10
CA MET A 56 16.56 13.31 -0.25
C MET A 56 15.09 13.77 -0.23
N ILE A 57 14.74 14.66 0.69
CA ILE A 57 13.39 15.21 0.79
C ILE A 57 13.10 16.12 -0.40
N ARG A 58 14.09 16.90 -0.85
CA ARG A 58 13.98 17.74 -2.04
C ARG A 58 13.73 16.90 -3.29
N THR A 59 14.47 15.81 -3.51
CA THR A 59 14.24 14.89 -4.64
C THR A 59 12.83 14.31 -4.60
N ARG A 60 12.33 13.91 -3.42
CA ARG A 60 10.96 13.41 -3.27
C ARG A 60 9.91 14.50 -3.51
N ALA A 61 10.14 15.73 -3.03
CA ALA A 61 9.26 16.86 -3.30
C ALA A 61 9.23 17.23 -4.79
N LEU A 62 10.37 17.12 -5.49
CA LEU A 62 10.42 17.30 -6.94
C LEU A 62 9.64 16.21 -7.67
N LYS A 63 9.82 14.94 -7.28
CA LYS A 63 9.05 13.81 -7.82
C LYS A 63 7.54 14.04 -7.63
N LEU A 64 7.17 14.52 -6.46
CA LEU A 64 5.79 14.85 -6.13
C LEU A 64 5.23 16.00 -7.00
N PHE A 65 6.05 17.00 -7.35
CA PHE A 65 5.62 18.06 -8.28
C PHE A 65 5.39 17.53 -9.69
N GLU A 66 6.07 16.46 -10.12
CA GLU A 66 5.81 15.82 -11.42
C GLU A 66 4.55 14.94 -11.38
N GLU A 67 4.36 14.21 -10.28
CA GLU A 67 3.24 13.28 -10.09
C GLU A 67 1.92 13.99 -9.77
N SER A 68 1.98 15.13 -9.08
CA SER A 68 0.79 15.85 -8.58
C SER A 68 0.80 17.33 -9.02
N PRO A 69 0.10 17.65 -10.13
CA PRO A 69 -0.05 19.02 -10.62
C PRO A 69 -0.67 19.98 -9.59
N GLU A 70 -1.57 19.47 -8.74
CA GLU A 70 -2.24 20.26 -7.70
C GLU A 70 -1.26 20.79 -6.65
N ILE A 71 -0.27 19.97 -6.27
CA ILE A 71 0.73 20.33 -5.28
C ILE A 71 1.75 21.30 -5.89
N CYS A 72 2.11 21.09 -7.15
CA CYS A 72 2.92 22.04 -7.92
C CYS A 72 2.22 23.41 -7.97
N ARG A 73 0.91 23.45 -8.26
CA ARG A 73 0.11 24.69 -8.25
C ARG A 73 0.11 25.34 -6.87
N MET A 74 -0.17 24.58 -5.83
CA MET A 74 -0.17 25.09 -4.45
C MET A 74 1.19 25.68 -4.06
N ALA A 75 2.29 25.04 -4.47
CA ALA A 75 3.63 25.58 -4.27
C ALA A 75 3.86 26.88 -5.07
N LEU A 76 3.38 26.96 -6.31
CA LEU A 76 3.40 28.18 -7.13
C LEU A 76 2.60 29.32 -6.49
N ASP A 77 1.41 29.04 -5.95
CA ASP A 77 0.56 30.04 -5.29
C ASP A 77 1.24 30.60 -4.03
N LEU A 78 1.87 29.73 -3.23
CA LEU A 78 2.68 30.14 -2.07
C LEU A 78 3.89 30.97 -2.48
N TRP A 79 4.54 30.60 -3.59
CA TRP A 79 5.65 31.35 -4.14
C TRP A 79 5.20 32.71 -4.68
N ALA A 80 4.04 32.80 -5.32
CA ALA A 80 3.53 34.05 -5.90
C ALA A 80 3.41 35.16 -4.86
N GLY A 81 3.05 34.82 -3.62
CA GLY A 81 3.06 35.77 -2.51
C GLY A 81 4.46 36.32 -2.18
N ALA A 82 5.50 35.48 -2.27
CA ALA A 82 6.89 35.90 -2.06
C ALA A 82 7.51 36.58 -3.30
N GLY A 83 7.05 36.21 -4.50
CA GLY A 83 7.46 36.72 -5.80
C GLY A 83 6.65 37.92 -6.30
N ALA A 84 5.89 38.59 -5.42
CA ALA A 84 4.99 39.68 -5.81
C ALA A 84 5.67 40.77 -6.67
N PRO A 85 6.91 41.23 -6.40
CA PRO A 85 7.53 42.28 -7.22
C PRO A 85 7.71 41.93 -8.71
N VAL A 86 8.16 40.71 -9.02
CA VAL A 86 8.33 40.27 -10.42
C VAL A 86 6.98 40.03 -11.09
N LEU A 87 6.00 39.53 -10.34
CA LEU A 87 4.64 39.33 -10.84
C LEU A 87 3.96 40.66 -11.18
N GLU A 88 4.07 41.67 -10.33
CA GLU A 88 3.50 42.99 -10.59
C GLU A 88 4.18 43.68 -11.79
N GLU A 89 5.50 43.52 -11.96
CA GLU A 89 6.21 44.03 -13.14
C GLU A 89 5.76 43.36 -14.46
N ILE A 90 5.46 42.06 -14.43
CA ILE A 90 4.90 41.33 -15.58
C ILE A 90 3.43 41.71 -15.81
N ARG A 91 2.63 41.85 -14.75
CA ARG A 91 1.20 42.23 -14.80
C ARG A 91 1.00 43.63 -15.36
N GLY A 92 1.91 44.56 -15.06
CA GLY A 92 1.88 45.92 -15.60
C GLY A 92 2.20 46.03 -17.10
N GLN A 93 2.66 44.95 -17.74
CA GLN A 93 3.00 44.92 -19.17
C GLN A 93 1.95 44.17 -19.99
N ASN A 94 1.73 44.59 -21.24
CA ASN A 94 0.93 43.80 -22.17
C ASN A 94 1.71 42.55 -22.63
N VAL A 95 1.01 41.54 -23.15
CA VAL A 95 1.59 40.24 -23.52
C VAL A 95 2.72 40.37 -24.57
N GLY A 96 2.61 41.33 -25.49
CA GLY A 96 3.64 41.61 -26.50
C GLY A 96 4.93 42.12 -25.85
N CYS A 97 4.81 43.09 -24.95
CA CYS A 97 5.94 43.61 -24.18
C CYS A 97 6.59 42.54 -23.30
N VAL A 98 5.80 41.68 -22.63
CA VAL A 98 6.35 40.57 -21.84
C VAL A 98 7.15 39.61 -22.73
N ARG A 99 6.65 39.31 -23.93
CA ARG A 99 7.34 38.45 -24.90
C ARG A 99 8.67 39.06 -25.37
N GLU A 100 8.69 40.35 -25.66
CA GLU A 100 9.89 41.06 -26.12
C GLU A 100 10.94 41.24 -24.99
N HIS A 101 10.48 41.42 -23.75
CA HIS A 101 11.34 41.69 -22.58
C HIS A 101 11.59 40.48 -21.68
N VAL A 102 11.18 39.27 -22.07
CA VAL A 102 11.35 38.08 -21.22
C VAL A 102 12.82 37.85 -20.81
N VAL A 103 13.76 38.07 -21.73
CA VAL A 103 15.20 37.90 -21.47
C VAL A 103 15.76 39.02 -20.57
N SER A 104 15.31 40.27 -20.73
CA SER A 104 15.76 41.36 -19.85
C SER A 104 15.21 41.20 -18.44
N LEU A 105 13.96 40.75 -18.30
CA LEU A 105 13.38 40.33 -17.02
C LEU A 105 14.21 39.21 -16.39
N GLY A 106 14.63 38.22 -17.18
CA GLY A 106 15.48 37.11 -16.72
C GLY A 106 16.82 37.56 -16.17
N LYS A 107 17.47 38.53 -16.83
CA LYS A 107 18.73 39.12 -16.34
C LYS A 107 18.54 39.90 -15.04
N LYS A 108 17.38 40.56 -14.86
CA LYS A 108 17.07 41.37 -13.69
C LYS A 108 16.70 40.51 -12.47
N TRP A 109 15.83 39.51 -12.66
CA TRP A 109 15.20 38.75 -11.58
C TRP A 109 15.71 37.31 -11.44
N GLY A 110 16.43 36.78 -12.43
CA GLY A 110 16.79 35.37 -12.53
C GLY A 110 15.86 34.60 -13.46
N GLY A 111 16.44 33.74 -14.29
CA GLY A 111 15.70 32.99 -15.31
C GLY A 111 14.62 32.09 -14.71
N ALA A 112 14.92 31.40 -13.61
CA ALA A 112 13.94 30.51 -12.97
C ALA A 112 12.79 31.29 -12.33
N ILE A 113 13.09 32.42 -11.68
CA ILE A 113 12.11 33.30 -11.05
C ILE A 113 11.12 33.85 -12.08
N VAL A 114 11.61 34.29 -13.25
CA VAL A 114 10.73 34.78 -14.32
C VAL A 114 9.86 33.66 -14.89
N VAL A 115 10.38 32.44 -15.06
CA VAL A 115 9.56 31.30 -15.51
C VAL A 115 8.45 30.97 -14.50
N LEU A 116 8.75 31.01 -13.19
CA LEU A 116 7.74 30.85 -12.15
C LEU A 116 6.70 31.98 -12.18
N ALA A 117 7.13 33.23 -12.41
CA ALA A 117 6.23 34.37 -12.54
C ALA A 117 5.29 34.24 -13.74
N LEU A 118 5.82 33.83 -14.90
CA LEU A 118 5.02 33.55 -16.10
C LEU A 118 4.02 32.42 -15.86
N ALA A 119 4.41 31.37 -15.12
CA ALA A 119 3.54 30.24 -14.79
C ALA A 119 2.43 30.62 -13.80
N ALA A 120 2.69 31.56 -12.89
CA ALA A 120 1.74 32.05 -11.89
C ALA A 120 0.84 33.21 -12.37
N ASP A 121 1.07 33.77 -13.56
CA ASP A 121 0.23 34.85 -14.12
C ASP A 121 -1.18 34.35 -14.44
N GLU A 122 -2.21 35.14 -14.10
CA GLU A 122 -3.60 34.76 -14.31
C GLU A 122 -3.97 34.74 -15.80
N ARG A 123 -3.32 35.58 -16.61
CA ARG A 123 -3.55 35.73 -18.05
C ARG A 123 -3.06 34.49 -18.79
N LYS A 124 -3.94 33.90 -19.59
CA LYS A 124 -3.67 32.66 -20.31
C LYS A 124 -2.53 32.82 -21.32
N GLU A 125 -2.51 33.95 -22.02
CA GLU A 125 -1.58 34.29 -23.09
C GLU A 125 -0.15 34.48 -22.57
N VAL A 126 0.00 34.92 -21.31
CA VAL A 126 1.30 35.04 -20.64
C VAL A 126 1.81 33.66 -20.23
N ARG A 127 0.94 32.80 -19.70
CA ARG A 127 1.30 31.41 -19.37
C ARG A 127 1.71 30.59 -20.59
N GLU A 128 1.11 30.85 -21.75
CA GLU A 128 1.52 30.24 -23.03
C GLU A 128 2.95 30.62 -23.45
N LEU A 129 3.57 31.63 -22.83
CA LEU A 129 4.98 31.98 -23.04
C LEU A 129 5.94 31.09 -22.24
N VAL A 130 5.48 30.30 -21.26
CA VAL A 130 6.35 29.50 -20.38
C VAL A 130 7.32 28.60 -21.16
N PRO A 131 6.92 27.81 -22.17
CA PRO A 131 7.86 26.94 -22.88
C PRO A 131 8.95 27.72 -23.63
N LYS A 132 8.56 28.79 -24.35
CA LYS A 132 9.50 29.63 -25.12
C LYS A 132 10.39 30.48 -24.22
N GLY A 133 9.81 31.02 -23.14
CA GLY A 133 10.52 31.76 -22.12
C GLY A 133 11.54 30.88 -21.41
N ALA A 134 11.17 29.66 -21.04
CA ALA A 134 12.07 28.71 -20.40
C ALA A 134 13.29 28.35 -21.27
N GLU A 135 13.11 28.23 -22.57
CA GLU A 135 14.21 28.02 -23.51
C GLU A 135 15.12 29.25 -23.60
N ALA A 136 14.54 30.44 -23.75
CA ALA A 136 15.28 31.71 -23.84
C ALA A 136 16.00 32.09 -22.54
N LEU A 137 15.48 31.64 -21.39
CA LEU A 137 16.00 31.91 -20.06
C LEU A 137 16.97 30.84 -19.55
N ARG A 138 17.12 29.73 -20.28
CA ARG A 138 18.03 28.64 -19.91
C ARG A 138 19.47 29.14 -19.93
N GLY A 139 20.13 29.09 -18.77
CA GLY A 139 21.54 29.48 -18.63
C GLY A 139 21.78 30.94 -18.28
N ILE A 140 20.73 31.75 -18.09
CA ILE A 140 20.91 33.09 -17.49
C ILE A 140 21.26 32.88 -16.01
N PRO A 141 22.40 33.37 -15.53
CA PRO A 141 22.80 33.22 -14.13
C PRO A 141 21.78 33.93 -13.22
N GLU A 142 21.44 33.27 -12.12
CA GLU A 142 20.58 33.88 -11.11
C GLU A 142 21.32 35.10 -10.51
N PRO A 143 20.67 36.26 -10.35
CA PRO A 143 21.29 37.38 -9.68
C PRO A 143 21.70 36.91 -8.29
N SER A 144 23.00 37.07 -7.98
CA SER A 144 23.52 36.78 -6.65
C SER A 144 22.68 37.56 -5.65
N VAL A 145 21.89 36.85 -4.84
CA VAL A 145 21.03 37.46 -3.82
C VAL A 145 21.95 38.22 -2.88
N VAL A 146 22.07 39.53 -3.10
CA VAL A 146 22.71 40.43 -2.16
C VAL A 146 21.77 40.43 -0.97
N SER A 147 22.17 39.70 0.08
CA SER A 147 21.48 39.64 1.35
C SER A 147 21.45 41.04 1.97
N GLU A 148 20.52 41.89 1.54
CA GLU A 148 20.19 43.14 2.21
C GLU A 148 19.53 42.80 3.55
N LYS A 149 20.38 42.73 4.57
CA LYS A 149 20.00 42.59 5.97
C LYS A 149 19.49 43.95 6.44
N ALA A 150 18.28 44.32 6.07
CA ALA A 150 17.64 45.54 6.56
C ALA A 150 17.16 45.32 7.99
N GLU A 151 17.86 45.91 8.96
CA GLU A 151 17.38 46.07 10.33
C GLU A 151 16.16 47.02 10.34
N PRO A 152 15.05 46.67 11.00
CA PRO A 152 13.92 47.58 11.14
C PRO A 152 14.28 48.66 12.17
N ALA A 153 14.25 49.92 11.73
CA ALA A 153 14.38 51.08 12.61
C ALA A 153 13.16 51.17 13.54
N GLU A 154 13.42 51.16 14.84
CA GLU A 154 12.45 51.51 15.89
C GLU A 154 11.99 52.96 15.69
N VAL A 155 10.68 53.16 15.55
CA VAL A 155 10.05 54.48 15.52
C VAL A 155 9.52 54.78 16.91
N ASP A 156 10.21 55.67 17.61
CA ASP A 156 9.79 56.24 18.89
C ASP A 156 8.45 56.99 18.73
N ALA A 157 7.42 56.52 19.42
CA ALA A 157 6.14 57.20 19.52
C ALA A 157 6.18 58.22 20.66
N ALA A 158 6.28 59.50 20.28
CA ALA A 158 6.19 60.63 21.19
C ALA A 158 4.76 60.81 21.75
N SER A 159 4.74 61.20 23.02
CA SER A 159 3.60 61.59 23.85
C SER A 159 2.81 62.78 23.32
N GLU A 160 1.49 62.68 23.27
CA GLU A 160 0.58 63.83 23.26
C GLU A 160 -0.39 63.77 24.44
N SER A 161 -0.36 64.84 25.22
CA SER A 161 -1.10 65.10 26.45
C SER A 161 -2.43 65.83 26.21
N ASP A 162 -3.41 65.48 27.04
CA ASP A 162 -4.48 66.31 27.63
C ASP A 162 -5.35 67.24 26.77
N ARG A 163 -6.66 66.95 26.80
CA ARG A 163 -7.74 67.91 27.11
C ARG A 163 -9.05 67.17 27.41
N GLN A 164 -9.43 67.18 28.69
CA GLN A 164 -10.73 66.70 29.19
C GLN A 164 -11.81 67.77 28.93
N SER A 165 -12.90 67.40 28.26
CA SER A 165 -14.17 68.13 28.27
C SER A 165 -15.31 67.17 28.58
N ASP A 166 -16.14 67.54 29.57
CA ASP A 166 -16.97 66.62 30.36
C ASP A 166 -18.46 66.53 29.95
N ASP A 167 -18.82 66.88 28.70
CA ASP A 167 -20.24 67.00 28.29
C ASP A 167 -20.70 66.01 27.18
N ALA A 168 -20.03 64.87 27.01
CA ALA A 168 -20.30 63.90 25.93
C ALA A 168 -20.99 62.58 26.38
N THR A 169 -21.84 62.60 27.40
CA THR A 169 -22.35 61.36 28.05
C THR A 169 -23.27 60.43 27.23
N PRO A 170 -24.17 60.89 26.33
CA PRO A 170 -25.03 59.96 25.57
C PRO A 170 -24.34 59.38 24.33
N VAL A 171 -23.60 60.21 23.58
CA VAL A 171 -22.89 59.78 22.36
C VAL A 171 -21.80 58.76 22.68
N LYS A 172 -21.12 58.90 23.83
CA LYS A 172 -20.08 57.95 24.27
C LYS A 172 -20.64 56.55 24.54
N ARG A 173 -21.86 56.44 25.09
CA ARG A 173 -22.54 55.16 25.33
C ARG A 173 -22.96 54.48 24.03
N GLU A 174 -23.45 55.24 23.06
CA GLU A 174 -23.81 54.71 21.74
C GLU A 174 -22.58 54.22 20.98
N ILE A 175 -21.46 54.94 21.07
CA ILE A 175 -20.16 54.51 20.52
C ILE A 175 -19.67 53.22 21.20
N GLU A 176 -19.80 53.09 22.52
CA GLU A 176 -19.43 51.86 23.24
C GLU A 176 -20.30 50.66 22.82
N LEU A 177 -21.61 50.86 22.68
CA LEU A 177 -22.52 49.81 22.21
C LEU A 177 -22.19 49.36 20.78
N LEU A 178 -21.95 50.31 19.87
CA LEU A 178 -21.55 50.01 18.49
C LEU A 178 -20.20 49.29 18.44
N LYS A 179 -19.25 49.66 19.30
CA LYS A 179 -17.97 48.95 19.43
C LYS A 179 -18.16 47.51 19.90
N GLN A 180 -19.05 47.27 20.86
CA GLN A 180 -19.38 45.93 21.31
C GLN A 180 -20.01 45.09 20.20
N GLN A 181 -20.99 45.64 19.47
CA GLN A 181 -21.63 44.96 18.33
C GLN A 181 -20.62 44.65 17.20
N MET A 182 -19.72 45.59 16.91
CA MET A 182 -18.62 45.39 15.96
C MET A 182 -17.70 44.24 16.38
N GLU A 183 -17.40 44.12 17.67
CA GLU A 183 -16.54 43.07 18.19
C GLU A 183 -17.23 41.69 18.15
N GLU A 184 -18.50 41.62 18.54
CA GLU A 184 -19.32 40.40 18.40
C GLU A 184 -19.45 39.97 16.93
N ALA A 185 -19.67 40.91 16.02
CA ALA A 185 -19.70 40.65 14.58
C ALA A 185 -18.36 40.10 14.07
N ARG A 186 -17.22 40.69 14.50
CA ARG A 186 -15.87 40.20 14.16
C ARG A 186 -15.62 38.78 14.67
N GLN A 187 -16.04 38.48 15.90
CA GLN A 187 -15.93 37.13 16.46
C GLN A 187 -16.78 36.12 15.67
N SER A 188 -18.02 36.49 15.32
CA SER A 188 -18.89 35.63 14.51
C SER A 188 -18.31 35.36 13.10
N LEU A 189 -17.74 36.39 12.46
CA LEU A 189 -17.09 36.27 11.15
C LEU A 189 -15.86 35.36 11.24
N SER A 190 -15.02 35.54 12.27
CA SER A 190 -13.86 34.68 12.52
C SER A 190 -14.25 33.20 12.71
N GLN A 191 -15.32 32.93 13.44
CA GLN A 191 -15.83 31.56 13.61
C GLN A 191 -16.39 30.98 12.29
N ALA A 192 -17.10 31.78 11.50
CA ALA A 192 -17.59 31.35 10.19
C ALA A 192 -16.44 31.03 9.23
N GLU A 193 -15.41 31.87 9.17
CA GLU A 193 -14.20 31.63 8.38
C GLU A 193 -13.48 30.34 8.81
N GLN A 194 -13.40 30.08 10.12
CA GLN A 194 -12.79 28.86 10.64
C GLN A 194 -13.58 27.61 10.22
N ARG A 195 -14.93 27.68 10.22
CA ARG A 195 -15.79 26.59 9.74
C ARG A 195 -15.61 26.35 8.24
N THR A 196 -15.60 27.41 7.43
CA THR A 196 -15.37 27.31 5.98
C THR A 196 -14.02 26.65 5.69
N ARG A 197 -12.95 27.11 6.35
CA ARG A 197 -11.62 26.49 6.22
C ARG A 197 -11.59 25.03 6.63
N SER A 198 -12.31 24.65 7.70
CA SER A 198 -12.43 23.25 8.11
C SER A 198 -13.14 22.41 7.07
N THR A 199 -14.24 22.91 6.48
CA THR A 199 -14.98 22.19 5.45
C THR A 199 -14.20 22.06 4.14
N GLU A 200 -13.44 23.10 3.75
CA GLU A 200 -12.55 23.06 2.59
C GLU A 200 -11.45 22.02 2.76
N CYS A 201 -10.88 21.92 3.98
CA CYS A 201 -9.89 20.90 4.32
C CYS A 201 -10.47 19.48 4.20
N GLN A 202 -11.68 19.25 4.75
CA GLN A 202 -12.37 17.95 4.63
C GLN A 202 -12.69 17.59 3.18
N LEU A 203 -13.10 18.58 2.36
CA LEU A 203 -13.42 18.37 0.96
C LEU A 203 -12.16 18.06 0.13
N ALA A 204 -11.04 18.73 0.43
CA ALA A 204 -9.74 18.43 -0.19
C ALA A 204 -9.26 17.01 0.15
N GLU A 205 -9.40 16.60 1.41
CA GLU A 205 -9.07 15.23 1.84
C GLU A 205 -9.95 14.18 1.15
N ALA A 206 -11.26 14.43 1.04
CA ALA A 206 -12.16 13.53 0.33
C ALA A 206 -11.81 13.40 -1.17
N ARG A 207 -11.41 14.49 -1.82
CA ARG A 207 -10.95 14.48 -3.22
C ARG A 207 -9.65 13.70 -3.39
N ALA A 208 -8.68 13.87 -2.50
CA ALA A 208 -7.43 13.11 -2.53
C ALA A 208 -7.69 11.59 -2.39
N ARG A 209 -8.60 11.20 -1.49
CA ARG A 209 -9.02 9.79 -1.33
C ARG A 209 -9.69 9.23 -2.59
N LEU A 210 -10.49 10.03 -3.29
CA LEU A 210 -11.10 9.63 -4.56
C LEU A 210 -10.06 9.43 -5.65
N ALA A 211 -9.12 10.36 -5.81
CA ALA A 211 -8.04 10.24 -6.79
C ALA A 211 -7.16 8.99 -6.54
N GLY A 212 -6.84 8.68 -5.28
CA GLY A 212 -6.12 7.45 -4.92
C GLY A 212 -6.88 6.19 -5.33
N ARG A 213 -8.19 6.14 -5.11
CA ARG A 213 -9.04 5.01 -5.53
C ARG A 213 -9.14 4.87 -7.05
N GLU A 214 -9.17 5.97 -7.79
CA GLU A 214 -9.14 5.94 -9.26
C GLU A 214 -7.84 5.32 -9.79
N GLN A 215 -6.70 5.67 -9.19
CA GLN A 215 -5.42 5.09 -9.56
C GLN A 215 -5.35 3.57 -9.24
N GLU A 216 -5.87 3.16 -8.07
CA GLU A 216 -5.98 1.74 -7.72
C GLU A 216 -6.85 0.97 -8.74
N LEU A 217 -7.97 1.54 -9.18
CA LEU A 217 -8.83 0.93 -10.20
C LEU A 217 -8.12 0.77 -11.54
N ASP A 218 -7.32 1.75 -11.95
CA ASP A 218 -6.52 1.67 -13.18
C ASP A 218 -5.47 0.56 -13.12
N ASP A 219 -4.80 0.40 -11.98
CA ASP A 219 -3.79 -0.65 -11.80
C ASP A 219 -4.43 -2.04 -11.74
N ILE A 220 -5.60 -2.17 -11.09
CA ILE A 220 -6.40 -3.41 -11.14
C ILE A 220 -6.81 -3.71 -12.58
N HIS A 221 -7.28 -2.74 -13.36
CA HIS A 221 -7.59 -2.94 -14.78
C HIS A 221 -6.38 -3.42 -15.60
N LYS A 222 -5.19 -2.85 -15.37
CA LYS A 222 -3.95 -3.31 -16.02
C LYS A 222 -3.63 -4.75 -15.64
N GLN A 223 -3.81 -5.14 -14.38
CA GLN A 223 -3.59 -6.52 -13.91
C GLN A 223 -4.58 -7.50 -14.53
N VAL A 224 -5.88 -7.18 -14.53
CA VAL A 224 -6.92 -7.99 -15.19
C VAL A 224 -6.60 -8.20 -16.67
N LYS A 225 -6.16 -7.14 -17.37
CA LYS A 225 -5.75 -7.24 -18.78
C LYS A 225 -4.52 -8.14 -19.00
N LYS A 226 -3.57 -8.15 -18.06
CA LYS A 226 -2.40 -9.06 -18.09
C LYS A 226 -2.84 -10.51 -17.86
N MET A 227 -3.71 -10.75 -16.87
CA MET A 227 -4.25 -12.08 -16.57
C MET A 227 -5.07 -12.64 -17.73
N GLN A 228 -5.91 -11.82 -18.37
CA GLN A 228 -6.68 -12.24 -19.54
C GLN A 228 -5.77 -12.72 -20.67
N LYS A 229 -4.70 -11.96 -20.97
CA LYS A 229 -3.71 -12.38 -21.98
C LYS A 229 -2.99 -13.68 -21.61
N ALA A 230 -2.75 -13.93 -20.32
CA ALA A 230 -2.15 -15.18 -19.86
C ALA A 230 -3.12 -16.36 -20.00
N LEU A 231 -4.41 -16.15 -19.68
CA LEU A 231 -5.47 -17.13 -19.89
C LEU A 231 -5.60 -17.50 -21.37
N ASP A 232 -5.69 -16.51 -22.27
CA ASP A 232 -5.78 -16.74 -23.71
C ASP A 232 -4.55 -17.50 -24.27
N ARG A 233 -3.37 -17.35 -23.66
CA ARG A 233 -2.16 -18.11 -24.02
C ARG A 233 -2.25 -19.56 -23.53
N SER A 234 -2.72 -19.75 -22.31
CA SER A 234 -2.93 -21.08 -21.72
C SER A 234 -3.98 -21.88 -22.52
N GLU A 235 -5.09 -21.25 -22.88
CA GLU A 235 -6.14 -21.89 -23.70
C GLU A 235 -5.62 -22.31 -25.07
N ARG A 236 -4.84 -21.44 -25.75
CA ARG A 236 -4.19 -21.79 -27.01
C ARG A 236 -3.20 -22.95 -26.87
N ALA A 237 -2.44 -23.00 -25.77
CA ALA A 237 -1.54 -24.11 -25.49
C ALA A 237 -2.32 -25.42 -25.23
N ARG A 238 -3.45 -25.34 -24.52
CA ARG A 238 -4.35 -26.47 -24.25
C ARG A 238 -4.92 -27.06 -25.55
N VAL A 239 -5.41 -26.21 -26.46
CA VAL A 239 -5.93 -26.65 -27.76
C VAL A 239 -4.84 -27.37 -28.57
N LYS A 240 -3.62 -26.82 -28.64
CA LYS A 240 -2.49 -27.49 -29.31
C LYS A 240 -2.13 -28.84 -28.67
N ALA A 241 -2.20 -28.94 -27.34
CA ALA A 241 -1.94 -30.19 -26.64
C ALA A 241 -3.05 -31.24 -26.93
N GLU A 242 -4.31 -30.82 -27.08
CA GLU A 242 -5.40 -31.71 -27.49
C GLU A 242 -5.21 -32.22 -28.93
N GLU A 243 -4.82 -31.35 -29.87
CA GLU A 243 -4.49 -31.72 -31.25
C GLU A 243 -3.38 -32.78 -31.31
N THR A 244 -2.26 -32.54 -30.61
CA THR A 244 -1.14 -33.52 -30.57
C THR A 244 -1.54 -34.83 -29.90
N ARG A 245 -2.39 -34.80 -28.87
CA ARG A 245 -2.93 -36.02 -28.24
C ARG A 245 -3.75 -36.84 -29.23
N ASP A 246 -4.57 -36.20 -30.05
CA ASP A 246 -5.42 -36.89 -31.02
C ASP A 246 -4.61 -37.44 -32.21
N GLU A 247 -3.53 -36.76 -32.62
CA GLU A 247 -2.54 -37.30 -33.57
C GLU A 247 -1.85 -38.55 -33.01
N LEU A 248 -1.40 -38.51 -31.75
CA LEU A 248 -0.79 -39.66 -31.08
C LEU A 248 -1.76 -40.84 -30.98
N LYS A 249 -3.03 -40.59 -30.66
CA LYS A 249 -4.07 -41.65 -30.65
C LYS A 249 -4.25 -42.29 -32.03
N LYS A 250 -4.29 -41.49 -33.10
CA LYS A 250 -4.37 -42.01 -34.49
C LYS A 250 -3.14 -42.88 -34.81
N ALA A 251 -1.93 -42.40 -34.48
CA ALA A 251 -0.69 -43.15 -34.68
C ALA A 251 -0.71 -44.49 -33.91
N LEU A 252 -1.16 -44.48 -32.66
CA LEU A 252 -1.27 -45.67 -31.81
C LEU A 252 -2.29 -46.68 -32.38
N SER A 253 -3.41 -46.20 -32.91
CA SER A 253 -4.40 -47.07 -33.59
C SER A 253 -3.81 -47.75 -34.84
N LYS A 254 -3.02 -47.00 -35.64
CA LYS A 254 -2.36 -47.52 -36.84
C LYS A 254 -1.28 -48.56 -36.48
N ALA A 255 -0.50 -48.30 -35.42
CA ALA A 255 0.48 -49.25 -34.90
C ALA A 255 -0.19 -50.54 -34.39
N ARG A 256 -1.31 -50.44 -33.69
CA ARG A 256 -2.10 -51.61 -33.26
C ARG A 256 -2.65 -52.41 -34.43
N ALA A 257 -3.17 -51.75 -35.46
CA ALA A 257 -3.65 -52.41 -36.66
C ALA A 257 -2.53 -53.17 -37.40
N ALA A 258 -1.33 -52.59 -37.48
CA ALA A 258 -0.16 -53.26 -38.06
C ALA A 258 0.26 -54.52 -37.27
N LEU A 259 0.20 -54.47 -35.94
CA LEU A 259 0.48 -55.63 -35.08
C LEU A 259 -0.59 -56.73 -35.15
N CYS A 260 -1.84 -56.36 -35.41
CA CYS A 260 -2.96 -57.32 -35.54
C CYS A 260 -3.15 -57.87 -36.96
N SER A 261 -2.31 -57.49 -37.93
CA SER A 261 -2.32 -58.13 -39.24
C SER A 261 -1.95 -59.60 -39.05
N PRO A 262 -2.85 -60.56 -39.36
CA PRO A 262 -2.59 -61.96 -39.11
C PRO A 262 -1.37 -62.38 -39.91
N ALA A 263 -0.28 -62.71 -39.21
CA ALA A 263 0.80 -63.47 -39.78
C ALA A 263 0.16 -64.76 -40.33
N THR A 264 0.23 -64.93 -41.64
CA THR A 264 -0.21 -66.13 -42.35
C THR A 264 0.36 -67.34 -41.63
N SER A 265 -0.58 -68.14 -41.12
CA SER A 265 -0.35 -69.40 -40.42
C SER A 265 0.53 -70.34 -41.23
N GLU A 266 1.81 -70.43 -40.87
CA GLU A 266 2.58 -71.66 -41.03
C GLU A 266 2.44 -72.49 -39.75
N LYS A 267 1.71 -73.60 -39.89
CA LYS A 267 1.57 -74.65 -38.87
C LYS A 267 2.96 -75.18 -38.48
N ALA A 268 3.37 -74.97 -37.23
CA ALA A 268 4.43 -75.75 -36.60
C ALA A 268 3.85 -76.55 -35.41
N PRO A 269 4.17 -77.84 -35.27
CA PRO A 269 3.67 -78.70 -34.19
C PRO A 269 4.43 -78.42 -32.89
N GLY A 270 3.68 -78.39 -31.79
CA GLY A 270 4.17 -77.90 -30.49
C GLY A 270 5.10 -78.84 -29.74
N PRO A 271 5.61 -78.35 -28.58
CA PRO A 271 5.99 -79.19 -27.47
C PRO A 271 5.12 -78.94 -26.22
N LYS A 272 4.89 -80.03 -25.48
CA LYS A 272 4.23 -80.10 -24.17
C LYS A 272 4.87 -79.12 -23.17
N PRO A 273 4.09 -78.39 -22.35
CA PRO A 273 4.64 -77.68 -21.21
C PRO A 273 4.81 -78.63 -20.03
N ALA A 274 6.05 -78.72 -19.53
CA ALA A 274 6.35 -79.23 -18.21
C ALA A 274 5.88 -78.21 -17.16
N ALA A 275 5.21 -78.72 -16.14
CA ALA A 275 4.82 -77.96 -14.96
C ALA A 275 6.08 -77.39 -14.27
N SER A 276 6.18 -76.07 -14.20
CA SER A 276 6.92 -75.41 -13.12
C SER A 276 5.93 -74.58 -12.31
N GLU A 277 5.74 -75.03 -11.08
CA GLU A 277 5.11 -74.28 -10.02
C GLU A 277 5.96 -73.03 -9.76
N PHE A 278 5.56 -71.91 -10.34
CA PHE A 278 5.92 -70.60 -9.83
C PHE A 278 4.67 -70.04 -9.16
N THR A 279 4.65 -70.09 -7.84
CA THR A 279 3.68 -69.42 -6.99
C THR A 279 3.81 -67.90 -7.19
N GLY A 280 3.17 -67.40 -8.23
CA GLY A 280 2.98 -65.97 -8.51
C GLY A 280 1.81 -65.41 -7.71
N GLU A 281 1.90 -65.48 -6.39
CA GLU A 281 0.93 -64.85 -5.47
C GLU A 281 1.53 -63.63 -4.76
N GLN A 282 2.46 -62.92 -5.42
CA GLN A 282 3.04 -61.67 -4.90
C GLN A 282 3.36 -60.64 -5.99
N VAL A 283 2.54 -60.45 -7.02
CA VAL A 283 2.63 -59.24 -7.87
C VAL A 283 1.24 -58.85 -8.41
N ARG A 284 0.28 -58.53 -7.54
CA ARG A 284 -0.97 -57.83 -7.94
C ARG A 284 -1.85 -57.32 -6.80
N VAL A 285 -1.29 -56.76 -5.72
CA VAL A 285 -2.11 -56.02 -4.72
C VAL A 285 -1.35 -54.81 -4.18
N VAL A 286 -0.89 -53.89 -5.03
CA VAL A 286 -0.66 -52.49 -4.63
C VAL A 286 -0.83 -51.64 -5.88
N CYS A 287 -2.01 -51.04 -6.09
CA CYS A 287 -2.23 -49.78 -6.82
C CYS A 287 -3.72 -49.39 -6.97
N GLU A 288 -4.67 -50.21 -6.54
CA GLU A 288 -6.12 -49.88 -6.63
C GLU A 288 -6.81 -49.62 -5.28
N LYS A 289 -6.09 -49.18 -4.24
CA LYS A 289 -6.68 -48.84 -2.92
C LYS A 289 -6.53 -47.36 -2.49
N PHE A 290 -6.45 -46.43 -3.44
CA PHE A 290 -6.54 -44.98 -3.16
C PHE A 290 -7.63 -44.27 -3.97
N ALA A 291 -8.72 -44.97 -4.29
CA ALA A 291 -9.95 -44.35 -4.76
C ALA A 291 -11.11 -44.83 -3.89
N ALA A 292 -11.07 -44.49 -2.60
CA ALA A 292 -12.31 -44.43 -1.83
C ALA A 292 -13.21 -43.38 -2.50
N PRO A 293 -14.51 -43.65 -2.68
CA PRO A 293 -15.42 -42.65 -3.23
C PRO A 293 -15.37 -41.43 -2.30
N HIS A 294 -15.00 -40.27 -2.86
CA HIS A 294 -15.07 -38.99 -2.16
C HIS A 294 -16.47 -38.86 -1.54
N GLU A 295 -16.54 -38.84 -0.20
CA GLU A 295 -17.78 -38.53 0.50
C GLU A 295 -18.33 -37.22 -0.08
N GLN A 296 -19.55 -37.29 -0.62
CA GLN A 296 -20.22 -36.23 -1.38
C GLN A 296 -20.59 -34.97 -0.55
N GLY A 297 -19.95 -34.76 0.61
CA GLY A 297 -20.33 -33.75 1.60
C GLY A 297 -19.38 -32.57 1.78
N ASP A 298 -18.17 -32.57 1.19
CA ASP A 298 -17.16 -31.54 1.48
C ASP A 298 -17.27 -30.26 0.61
N GLU A 299 -18.18 -30.26 -0.37
CA GLU A 299 -18.31 -29.19 -1.35
C GLU A 299 -19.72 -28.59 -1.34
N ILE A 300 -19.80 -27.27 -1.17
CA ILE A 300 -21.06 -26.52 -1.22
C ILE A 300 -21.20 -25.86 -2.58
N ARG A 301 -22.19 -26.32 -3.35
CA ARG A 301 -22.50 -25.81 -4.68
C ARG A 301 -23.70 -24.86 -4.65
N PHE A 302 -23.56 -23.70 -5.28
CA PHE A 302 -24.63 -22.71 -5.38
C PHE A 302 -24.59 -21.95 -6.70
N ARG A 303 -25.66 -21.22 -6.99
CA ARG A 303 -25.77 -20.39 -8.19
C ARG A 303 -25.95 -18.94 -7.75
N ALA A 304 -25.10 -18.05 -8.24
CA ALA A 304 -25.19 -16.62 -8.02
C ALA A 304 -24.82 -15.88 -9.31
N ASP A 305 -25.52 -14.79 -9.61
CA ASP A 305 -25.29 -13.97 -10.82
C ASP A 305 -25.25 -14.77 -12.13
N GLY A 306 -26.05 -15.84 -12.20
CA GLY A 306 -26.12 -16.75 -13.35
C GLY A 306 -25.00 -17.79 -13.42
N LEU A 307 -23.97 -17.70 -12.58
CA LEU A 307 -22.80 -18.59 -12.54
C LEU A 307 -22.95 -19.67 -11.46
N HIS A 308 -22.33 -20.83 -11.70
CA HIS A 308 -22.22 -21.92 -10.72
C HIS A 308 -20.91 -21.78 -9.95
N HIS A 309 -21.03 -21.76 -8.62
CA HIS A 309 -19.89 -21.72 -7.71
C HIS A 309 -19.85 -23.00 -6.88
N ALA A 310 -18.64 -23.39 -6.49
CA ALA A 310 -18.40 -24.52 -5.62
C ALA A 310 -17.31 -24.18 -4.61
N LEU A 311 -17.62 -24.37 -3.32
CA LEU A 311 -16.73 -24.09 -2.20
C LEU A 311 -16.36 -25.39 -1.50
N SER A 312 -15.09 -25.77 -1.59
CA SER A 312 -14.54 -26.92 -0.85
C SER A 312 -14.09 -26.49 0.54
N ILE A 313 -14.66 -27.10 1.59
CA ILE A 313 -14.33 -26.81 2.98
C ILE A 313 -12.85 -27.04 3.25
N LYS A 314 -12.31 -28.17 2.74
CA LYS A 314 -10.89 -28.53 2.89
C LYS A 314 -9.95 -27.49 2.26
N GLN A 315 -10.32 -26.98 1.08
CA GLN A 315 -9.52 -25.97 0.39
C GLN A 315 -9.54 -24.63 1.13
N ILE A 316 -10.71 -24.21 1.62
CA ILE A 316 -10.86 -22.99 2.43
C ILE A 316 -9.98 -23.06 3.69
N VAL A 317 -10.06 -24.18 4.42
CA VAL A 317 -9.26 -24.39 5.65
C VAL A 317 -7.77 -24.37 5.33
N ARG A 318 -7.34 -25.01 4.25
CA ARG A 318 -5.94 -24.99 3.79
C ARG A 318 -5.49 -23.57 3.49
N ASP A 319 -6.21 -22.84 2.65
CA ASP A 319 -5.79 -21.52 2.17
C ASP A 319 -5.79 -20.46 3.29
N ILE A 320 -6.72 -20.56 4.25
CA ILE A 320 -6.68 -19.73 5.45
C ILE A 320 -5.48 -20.10 6.34
N SER A 321 -5.14 -21.38 6.45
CA SER A 321 -4.02 -21.84 7.28
C SER A 321 -2.65 -21.44 6.70
N THR A 322 -2.53 -21.41 5.36
CA THR A 322 -1.31 -21.00 4.65
C THR A 322 -1.30 -19.53 4.25
N ASN A 323 -2.20 -18.71 4.81
CA ASN A 323 -2.31 -17.27 4.53
C ASN A 323 -2.43 -16.91 3.03
N HIS A 324 -3.11 -17.72 2.22
CA HIS A 324 -3.29 -17.45 0.80
C HIS A 324 -4.35 -16.36 0.57
N GLU A 325 -4.02 -15.11 0.90
CA GLU A 325 -4.92 -13.97 1.00
C GLU A 325 -5.84 -13.77 -0.22
N THR A 326 -5.32 -13.93 -1.44
CA THR A 326 -6.09 -13.72 -2.67
C THR A 326 -7.30 -14.67 -2.73
N ASN A 327 -7.09 -15.94 -2.40
CA ASN A 327 -8.15 -16.95 -2.39
C ASN A 327 -9.12 -16.68 -1.24
N VAL A 328 -8.60 -16.32 -0.06
CA VAL A 328 -9.45 -16.01 1.10
C VAL A 328 -10.35 -14.80 0.85
N ARG A 329 -9.84 -13.75 0.18
CA ARG A 329 -10.66 -12.60 -0.23
C ARG A 329 -11.75 -13.01 -1.23
N GLU A 330 -11.44 -13.91 -2.16
CA GLU A 330 -12.43 -14.45 -3.09
C GLU A 330 -13.48 -15.28 -2.37
N TYR A 331 -13.08 -16.15 -1.44
CA TYR A 331 -14.00 -16.91 -0.59
C TYR A 331 -14.89 -15.99 0.24
N ALA A 332 -14.35 -14.94 0.86
CA ALA A 332 -15.14 -13.97 1.62
C ALA A 332 -16.22 -13.30 0.75
N ARG A 333 -15.88 -12.93 -0.49
CA ARG A 333 -16.86 -12.40 -1.46
C ARG A 333 -17.93 -13.42 -1.80
N LEU A 334 -17.54 -14.66 -2.13
CA LEU A 334 -18.48 -15.73 -2.46
C LEU A 334 -19.39 -16.08 -1.27
N VAL A 335 -18.87 -16.04 -0.04
CA VAL A 335 -19.63 -16.28 1.18
C VAL A 335 -20.64 -15.15 1.44
N ASP A 336 -20.27 -13.88 1.20
CA ASP A 336 -21.23 -12.76 1.29
C ASP A 336 -22.35 -12.88 0.24
N THR A 337 -22.00 -13.25 -0.99
CA THR A 337 -22.98 -13.56 -2.05
C THR A 337 -23.89 -14.72 -1.64
N LEU A 338 -23.32 -15.81 -1.12
CA LEU A 338 -24.07 -16.98 -0.65
C LEU A 338 -25.05 -16.60 0.46
N LYS A 339 -24.61 -15.78 1.43
CA LYS A 339 -25.44 -15.28 2.54
C LYS A 339 -26.68 -14.52 2.05
N ARG A 340 -26.56 -13.77 0.94
CA ARG A 340 -27.66 -12.99 0.36
C ARG A 340 -28.60 -13.80 -0.53
N THR A 341 -28.07 -14.84 -1.19
CA THR A 341 -28.77 -15.59 -2.24
C THR A 341 -29.38 -16.91 -1.76
N ASP A 342 -28.70 -17.63 -0.87
CA ASP A 342 -29.09 -18.96 -0.39
C ASP A 342 -28.66 -19.13 1.08
N ILE A 343 -29.52 -18.65 1.99
CA ILE A 343 -29.23 -18.59 3.43
C ILE A 343 -29.04 -19.97 4.05
N ASP A 344 -29.70 -21.00 3.53
CA ASP A 344 -29.63 -22.36 4.05
C ASP A 344 -28.27 -22.99 3.72
N LYS A 345 -27.75 -22.78 2.51
CA LYS A 345 -26.38 -23.19 2.17
C LYS A 345 -25.32 -22.39 2.91
N TYR A 346 -25.55 -21.09 3.15
CA TYR A 346 -24.68 -20.31 4.02
C TYR A 346 -24.61 -20.88 5.45
N ARG A 347 -25.76 -21.27 6.02
CA ARG A 347 -25.82 -21.94 7.33
C ARG A 347 -25.12 -23.30 7.31
N ALA A 348 -25.30 -24.08 6.24
CA ALA A 348 -24.60 -25.35 6.06
C ALA A 348 -23.07 -25.15 6.00
N LEU A 349 -22.59 -24.16 5.23
CA LEU A 349 -21.18 -23.83 5.13
C LEU A 349 -20.57 -23.41 6.47
N THR A 350 -21.24 -22.50 7.17
CA THR A 350 -20.76 -21.99 8.46
C THR A 350 -20.78 -23.08 9.52
N ALA A 351 -21.80 -23.95 9.55
CA ALA A 351 -21.85 -25.13 10.42
C ALA A 351 -20.73 -26.12 10.10
N ALA A 352 -20.47 -26.39 8.81
CA ALA A 352 -19.43 -27.32 8.40
C ALA A 352 -18.01 -26.80 8.67
N LEU A 353 -17.75 -25.50 8.43
CA LEU A 353 -16.48 -24.86 8.81
C LEU A 353 -16.28 -24.86 10.32
N THR A 354 -17.33 -24.52 11.08
CA THR A 354 -17.28 -24.52 12.56
C THR A 354 -17.02 -25.92 13.10
N GLY A 355 -17.66 -26.95 12.54
CA GLY A 355 -17.51 -28.34 12.97
C GLY A 355 -16.17 -28.98 12.58
N SER A 356 -15.62 -28.62 11.42
CA SER A 356 -14.37 -29.21 10.92
C SER A 356 -13.11 -28.54 11.46
N ALA A 357 -13.09 -27.22 11.58
CA ALA A 357 -11.88 -26.45 11.86
C ALA A 357 -12.07 -25.34 12.91
N GLY A 358 -13.30 -25.12 13.39
CA GLY A 358 -13.63 -24.15 14.44
C GLY A 358 -14.11 -22.79 13.91
N ARG A 359 -14.51 -21.92 14.84
CA ARG A 359 -15.14 -20.63 14.52
C ARG A 359 -14.21 -19.61 13.84
N TYR A 360 -12.90 -19.76 13.99
CA TYR A 360 -11.91 -18.85 13.40
C TYR A 360 -12.08 -18.71 11.88
N PHE A 361 -12.24 -19.83 11.17
CA PHE A 361 -12.37 -19.85 9.71
C PHE A 361 -13.62 -19.11 9.22
N VAL A 362 -14.71 -19.17 9.99
CA VAL A 362 -15.93 -18.42 9.68
C VAL A 362 -15.70 -16.92 9.87
N ARG A 363 -15.00 -16.51 10.94
CA ARG A 363 -14.65 -15.10 11.18
C ARG A 363 -13.78 -14.53 10.08
N VAL A 364 -12.74 -15.26 9.66
CA VAL A 364 -11.85 -14.85 8.55
C VAL A 364 -12.63 -14.54 7.26
N LEU A 365 -13.70 -15.28 6.99
CA LEU A 365 -14.53 -15.08 5.79
C LEU A 365 -15.61 -14.00 5.95
N ALA A 366 -15.98 -13.64 7.19
CA ALA A 366 -17.10 -12.76 7.48
C ALA A 366 -16.68 -11.37 7.99
N GLU A 367 -15.48 -11.25 8.57
CA GLU A 367 -14.98 -10.07 9.27
C GLU A 367 -13.72 -9.53 8.58
N ARG A 368 -13.41 -8.25 8.80
CA ARG A 368 -12.09 -7.70 8.50
C ARG A 368 -11.22 -7.88 9.73
N LEU A 369 -10.15 -8.65 9.58
CA LEU A 369 -9.25 -9.01 10.66
C LEU A 369 -7.92 -8.25 10.53
N THR A 370 -7.20 -8.12 11.65
CA THR A 370 -5.93 -7.39 11.71
C THR A 370 -4.78 -8.30 11.28
N PRO A 371 -3.89 -7.89 10.37
CA PRO A 371 -2.71 -8.67 10.03
C PRO A 371 -1.68 -8.69 11.18
N ALA A 372 -1.03 -9.83 11.39
CA ALA A 372 0.03 -9.98 12.38
C ALA A 372 1.25 -10.70 11.81
N ILE A 373 2.43 -10.28 12.24
CA ILE A 373 3.71 -10.93 11.98
C ILE A 373 4.29 -11.38 13.31
N VAL A 374 4.58 -12.66 13.45
CA VAL A 374 5.11 -13.28 14.66
C VAL A 374 6.60 -13.52 14.50
N ASP A 375 7.37 -13.06 15.47
CA ASP A 375 8.76 -13.46 15.67
C ASP A 375 8.79 -14.84 16.33
N GLY A 376 8.76 -15.87 15.47
CA GLY A 376 8.69 -17.26 15.88
C GLY A 376 9.94 -17.73 16.62
N SER A 377 11.12 -17.17 16.35
CA SER A 377 12.35 -17.46 17.11
C SER A 377 12.23 -16.96 18.55
N ASN A 378 11.85 -15.68 18.74
CA ASN A 378 11.65 -15.08 20.06
C ASN A 378 10.58 -15.83 20.87
N VAL A 379 9.45 -16.17 20.23
CA VAL A 379 8.39 -16.97 20.84
C VAL A 379 8.88 -18.36 21.19
N ALA A 380 9.59 -19.07 20.31
CA ALA A 380 10.06 -20.42 20.60
C ALA A 380 11.03 -20.45 21.80
N HIS A 381 11.82 -19.38 22.00
CA HIS A 381 12.80 -19.28 23.07
C HIS A 381 12.26 -18.76 24.41
N CYS A 382 11.01 -18.27 24.47
CA CYS A 382 10.44 -17.71 25.70
C CYS A 382 10.27 -18.75 26.81
N GLU A 383 9.94 -20.00 26.46
CA GLU A 383 9.94 -21.15 27.35
C GLU A 383 11.05 -22.09 26.95
N ARG A 384 12.06 -22.24 27.81
CA ARG A 384 13.07 -23.30 27.64
C ARG A 384 12.62 -24.58 28.34
N ASP A 385 12.90 -25.73 27.74
CA ASP A 385 12.77 -27.00 28.44
C ASP A 385 13.91 -27.17 29.48
N GLN A 386 13.90 -28.28 30.23
CA GLN A 386 14.98 -28.59 31.20
C GLN A 386 16.36 -28.71 30.53
N ARG A 387 16.42 -28.87 29.21
CA ARG A 387 17.63 -29.00 28.39
C ARG A 387 17.99 -27.70 27.67
N GLY A 388 17.25 -26.61 27.90
CA GLY A 388 17.48 -25.32 27.26
C GLY A 388 16.93 -25.19 25.83
N LYS A 389 16.21 -26.18 25.30
CA LYS A 389 15.66 -26.15 23.93
C LYS A 389 14.47 -25.21 23.81
N ALA A 390 14.37 -24.57 22.65
CA ALA A 390 13.21 -23.82 22.21
C ALA A 390 12.01 -24.77 22.00
N LYS A 391 10.79 -24.26 22.14
CA LYS A 391 9.58 -25.08 22.09
C LYS A 391 8.67 -24.70 20.92
N LEU A 392 8.47 -25.61 19.98
CA LEU A 392 7.55 -25.40 18.85
C LEU A 392 6.12 -25.15 19.33
N ARG A 393 5.70 -25.83 20.41
CA ARG A 393 4.37 -25.65 21.00
C ARG A 393 4.07 -24.19 21.39
N ALA A 394 5.08 -23.42 21.83
CA ALA A 394 4.88 -22.02 22.20
C ALA A 394 4.48 -21.16 20.99
N VAL A 395 5.13 -21.41 19.84
CA VAL A 395 4.82 -20.76 18.56
C VAL A 395 3.39 -21.09 18.12
N LEU A 396 3.00 -22.35 18.24
CA LEU A 396 1.63 -22.79 17.91
C LEU A 396 0.59 -22.19 18.85
N SER A 397 0.86 -22.12 20.16
CA SER A 397 -0.04 -21.48 21.11
C SER A 397 -0.22 -19.99 20.83
N VAL A 398 0.85 -19.25 20.49
CA VAL A 398 0.74 -17.83 20.11
C VAL A 398 -0.14 -17.67 18.86
N ARG A 399 0.02 -18.56 17.87
CA ARG A 399 -0.84 -18.56 16.69
C ARG A 399 -2.32 -18.78 17.05
N GLU A 400 -2.64 -19.76 17.90
CA GLU A 400 -4.03 -20.01 18.30
C GLU A 400 -4.63 -18.86 19.13
N GLU A 401 -3.81 -18.19 19.95
CA GLU A 401 -4.23 -16.99 20.68
C GLU A 401 -4.52 -15.82 19.73
N LEU A 402 -3.66 -15.59 18.73
CA LEU A 402 -3.91 -14.59 17.67
C LEU A 402 -5.17 -14.94 16.84
N ARG A 403 -5.39 -16.21 16.52
CA ARG A 403 -6.62 -16.65 15.85
C ARG A 403 -7.86 -16.33 16.68
N SER A 404 -7.78 -16.56 17.99
CA SER A 404 -8.85 -16.23 18.94
C SER A 404 -9.07 -14.72 19.03
N GLY A 405 -7.99 -13.94 18.99
CA GLY A 405 -8.00 -12.47 18.94
C GLY A 405 -8.56 -11.86 17.66
N GLY A 406 -8.77 -12.65 16.59
CA GLY A 406 -9.27 -12.15 15.31
C GLY A 406 -8.18 -11.53 14.45
N PHE A 407 -6.99 -12.12 14.43
CA PHE A 407 -5.92 -11.75 13.53
C PHE A 407 -5.93 -12.62 12.28
N PHE A 408 -5.74 -11.99 11.11
CA PHE A 408 -5.50 -12.65 9.82
C PHE A 408 -5.05 -11.60 8.79
N PRO A 409 -4.07 -11.91 7.92
CA PRO A 409 -3.18 -13.07 7.95
C PRO A 409 -2.25 -13.09 9.19
N ILE A 410 -1.70 -14.26 9.51
CA ILE A 410 -0.72 -14.45 10.60
C ILE A 410 0.55 -15.06 10.01
N TRP A 411 1.56 -14.25 9.74
CA TRP A 411 2.85 -14.74 9.24
C TRP A 411 3.78 -15.05 10.41
N ILE A 412 4.43 -16.20 10.41
CA ILE A 412 5.37 -16.60 11.45
C ILE A 412 6.75 -16.71 10.83
N TYR A 413 7.68 -15.85 11.25
CA TYR A 413 9.06 -15.87 10.78
C TYR A 413 9.96 -16.57 11.79
N VAL A 414 10.86 -17.42 11.32
CA VAL A 414 11.86 -18.09 12.15
C VAL A 414 13.24 -17.98 11.54
N ASP A 415 14.27 -17.91 12.37
CA ASP A 415 15.65 -17.93 11.93
C ASP A 415 16.05 -19.29 11.36
N ALA A 416 17.03 -19.27 10.44
CA ALA A 416 17.64 -20.48 9.89
C ALA A 416 18.30 -21.38 10.95
N SER A 417 18.64 -20.84 12.12
CA SER A 417 19.30 -21.57 13.21
C SER A 417 18.32 -22.31 14.12
N LEU A 418 17.03 -21.92 14.14
CA LEU A 418 16.02 -22.48 15.03
C LEU A 418 15.87 -24.02 14.93
N PRO A 419 15.93 -24.65 13.74
CA PRO A 419 15.82 -26.11 13.62
C PRO A 419 16.84 -26.90 14.44
N TYR A 420 18.01 -26.33 14.74
CA TYR A 420 19.04 -26.98 15.55
C TYR A 420 18.81 -26.82 17.06
N GLN A 421 17.91 -25.92 17.46
CA GLN A 421 17.71 -25.49 18.84
C GLN A 421 16.32 -25.83 19.39
N ILE A 422 15.42 -26.31 18.54
CA ILE A 422 14.03 -26.62 18.88
C ILE A 422 13.83 -28.07 19.34
N ASP A 423 12.79 -28.30 20.13
CA ASP A 423 12.40 -29.61 20.63
C ASP A 423 11.86 -30.55 19.54
N ASP A 424 11.08 -30.02 18.60
CA ASP A 424 10.51 -30.75 17.45
C ASP A 424 10.94 -30.16 16.09
N PRO A 425 12.16 -30.47 15.62
CA PRO A 425 12.66 -29.98 14.33
C PRO A 425 11.90 -30.55 13.14
N ALA A 426 11.37 -31.77 13.25
CA ALA A 426 10.59 -32.41 12.19
C ALA A 426 9.23 -31.73 12.02
N GLY A 427 8.58 -31.37 13.13
CA GLY A 427 7.36 -30.57 13.13
C GLY A 427 7.56 -29.20 12.50
N LEU A 428 8.64 -28.51 12.86
CA LEU A 428 8.99 -27.22 12.27
C LEU A 428 9.22 -27.35 10.76
N ALA A 429 10.01 -28.33 10.31
CA ALA A 429 10.29 -28.56 8.89
C ALA A 429 9.00 -28.83 8.09
N ARG A 430 8.06 -29.59 8.65
CA ARG A 430 6.75 -29.84 8.03
C ARG A 430 5.95 -28.54 7.88
N LEU A 431 5.91 -27.68 8.91
CA LEU A 431 5.18 -26.40 8.86
C LEU A 431 5.78 -25.44 7.84
N VAL A 432 7.11 -25.45 7.67
CA VAL A 432 7.81 -24.68 6.65
C VAL A 432 7.50 -25.21 5.25
N GLN A 433 7.49 -26.53 5.07
CA GLN A 433 7.10 -27.16 3.79
C GLN A 433 5.64 -26.86 3.40
N LEU A 434 4.76 -26.73 4.40
CA LEU A 434 3.36 -26.36 4.22
C LEU A 434 3.15 -24.85 4.08
N GLU A 435 4.22 -24.04 4.13
CA GLU A 435 4.16 -22.57 4.06
C GLU A 435 3.37 -21.92 5.22
N GLU A 436 3.17 -22.63 6.33
CA GLU A 436 2.56 -22.07 7.56
C GLU A 436 3.58 -21.26 8.38
N ILE A 437 4.87 -21.55 8.23
CA ILE A 437 5.99 -20.84 8.86
C ILE A 437 6.99 -20.46 7.77
N VAL A 438 7.47 -19.22 7.81
CA VAL A 438 8.49 -18.69 6.92
C VAL A 438 9.85 -18.81 7.59
N MET A 439 10.70 -19.71 7.09
CA MET A 439 12.09 -19.78 7.52
C MET A 439 12.94 -18.79 6.72
N VAL A 440 13.59 -17.89 7.42
CA VAL A 440 14.48 -16.90 6.80
C VAL A 440 15.76 -17.58 6.31
N PRO A 441 16.28 -17.25 5.12
CA PRO A 441 17.49 -17.87 4.60
C PRO A 441 18.70 -17.67 5.52
N ALA A 442 19.62 -18.65 5.52
CA ALA A 442 20.87 -18.52 6.25
C ALA A 442 21.65 -17.26 5.83
N GLY A 443 22.20 -16.54 6.81
CA GLY A 443 22.91 -15.27 6.58
C GLY A 443 22.00 -14.04 6.50
N SER A 444 20.68 -14.21 6.59
CA SER A 444 19.73 -13.11 6.78
C SER A 444 19.18 -13.15 8.22
N SER A 445 18.93 -11.96 8.80
CA SER A 445 18.30 -11.84 10.12
C SER A 445 16.77 -11.95 9.99
N ALA A 446 16.12 -12.71 10.89
CA ALA A 446 14.67 -12.72 10.96
C ALA A 446 14.10 -11.33 11.33
N ASP A 447 14.76 -10.59 12.21
CA ASP A 447 14.37 -9.23 12.60
C ASP A 447 14.26 -8.30 11.39
N ASP A 448 15.23 -8.40 10.47
CA ASP A 448 15.26 -7.63 9.24
C ASP A 448 14.08 -7.96 8.33
N ALA A 449 13.77 -9.26 8.18
CA ALA A 449 12.67 -9.73 7.36
C ALA A 449 11.31 -9.29 7.96
N ILE A 450 11.15 -9.46 9.28
CA ILE A 450 9.97 -9.06 10.04
C ILE A 450 9.74 -7.55 9.93
N SER A 451 10.75 -6.74 10.23
CA SER A 451 10.64 -5.28 10.23
C SER A 451 10.33 -4.70 8.85
N ARG A 452 10.92 -5.26 7.78
CA ARG A 452 10.59 -4.86 6.41
C ARG A 452 9.16 -5.26 6.06
N HIS A 453 8.76 -6.49 6.37
CA HIS A 453 7.43 -6.98 6.03
C HIS A 453 6.34 -6.22 6.81
N ALA A 454 6.56 -5.92 8.09
CA ALA A 454 5.66 -5.13 8.91
C ALA A 454 5.51 -3.69 8.38
N ARG A 455 6.63 -3.05 8.00
CA ARG A 455 6.60 -1.73 7.36
C ARG A 455 5.81 -1.73 6.06
N ASP A 456 5.97 -2.76 5.25
CA ASP A 456 5.38 -2.82 3.91
C ASP A 456 3.88 -3.19 3.96
N THR A 457 3.42 -3.90 5.00
CA THR A 457 2.02 -4.35 5.16
C THR A 457 1.21 -3.59 6.21
N GLY A 458 1.87 -2.85 7.11
CA GLY A 458 1.23 -2.25 8.28
C GLY A 458 0.79 -3.28 9.33
N ALA A 459 1.34 -4.50 9.30
CA ALA A 459 1.00 -5.55 10.26
C ALA A 459 1.59 -5.28 11.65
N CYS A 460 0.85 -5.68 12.69
CA CYS A 460 1.36 -5.66 14.05
C CYS A 460 2.44 -6.75 14.21
N VAL A 461 3.47 -6.47 15.00
CA VAL A 461 4.59 -7.39 15.23
C VAL A 461 4.51 -8.00 16.61
N VAL A 462 4.39 -9.32 16.67
CA VAL A 462 4.32 -10.09 17.92
C VAL A 462 5.73 -10.51 18.30
N THR A 463 6.33 -9.79 19.24
CA THR A 463 7.69 -10.04 19.77
C THR A 463 7.83 -9.44 21.16
N ASN A 464 8.70 -10.01 21.99
CA ASN A 464 9.16 -9.37 23.23
C ASN A 464 10.50 -8.64 23.04
N ASP A 465 11.12 -8.71 21.85
CA ASP A 465 12.34 -7.97 21.56
C ASP A 465 12.02 -6.50 21.25
N ARG A 466 12.63 -5.59 22.02
CA ARG A 466 12.45 -4.14 21.85
C ARG A 466 13.28 -3.56 20.72
N HIS A 467 14.25 -4.32 20.21
CA HIS A 467 15.24 -3.86 19.23
C HIS A 467 14.99 -4.40 17.82
N ILE A 468 13.84 -5.04 17.57
CA ILE A 468 13.54 -5.71 16.30
C ILE A 468 13.65 -4.78 15.07
N ALA A 469 13.42 -3.47 15.24
CA ALA A 469 13.46 -2.48 14.16
C ALA A 469 14.83 -1.78 14.01
N ASP A 470 15.73 -1.91 14.98
CA ASP A 470 16.94 -1.08 15.07
C ASP A 470 17.89 -1.32 13.90
N ALA A 471 17.98 -2.56 13.41
CA ALA A 471 18.86 -2.93 12.31
C ALA A 471 18.41 -2.37 10.95
N VAL A 472 17.09 -2.26 10.71
CA VAL A 472 16.53 -1.81 9.43
C VAL A 472 16.39 -0.30 9.38
N ALA A 473 15.83 0.28 10.44
CA ALA A 473 15.56 1.71 10.52
C ALA A 473 15.33 2.11 11.98
N PRO A 474 16.34 2.68 12.67
CA PRO A 474 16.23 3.09 14.08
C PRO A 474 15.09 4.07 14.39
N LEU A 475 14.52 4.71 13.35
CA LEU A 475 13.39 5.64 13.47
C LEU A 475 12.03 5.00 13.15
N LEU A 476 12.01 3.74 12.69
CA LEU A 476 10.79 3.01 12.39
C LEU A 476 10.11 2.61 13.69
N ARG A 477 8.86 3.06 13.88
CA ARG A 477 8.00 2.61 14.96
C ARG A 477 7.07 1.55 14.40
N LEU A 478 7.19 0.33 14.93
CA LEU A 478 6.31 -0.78 14.63
C LEU A 478 5.27 -0.88 15.74
N ASP A 479 4.03 -1.19 15.40
CA ASP A 479 3.01 -1.55 16.38
C ASP A 479 3.33 -2.94 16.90
N THR A 480 3.84 -3.03 18.13
CA THR A 480 4.28 -4.29 18.72
C THR A 480 3.26 -4.84 19.72
N ILE A 481 3.10 -6.16 19.72
CA ILE A 481 2.29 -6.91 20.67
C ILE A 481 3.24 -7.82 21.44
N GLY A 482 3.33 -7.61 22.74
CA GLY A 482 4.10 -8.45 23.64
C GLY A 482 3.31 -9.70 24.01
N PHE A 483 3.99 -10.67 24.61
CA PHE A 483 3.33 -11.89 25.02
C PHE A 483 3.99 -12.49 26.27
N VAL A 484 3.21 -13.24 27.03
CA VAL A 484 3.71 -14.11 28.10
C VAL A 484 3.27 -15.53 27.78
N VAL A 485 4.20 -16.47 27.87
CA VAL A 485 3.92 -17.90 27.75
C VAL A 485 4.23 -18.56 29.09
N PHE A 486 3.23 -19.25 29.64
CA PHE A 486 3.38 -19.99 30.89
C PHE A 486 2.64 -21.32 30.77
N ASN A 487 3.37 -22.43 30.89
CA ASN A 487 2.83 -23.78 30.70
C ASN A 487 2.09 -23.96 29.38
N SER A 488 2.57 -23.33 28.30
CA SER A 488 1.92 -23.29 26.97
C SER A 488 0.64 -22.47 26.87
N ASP A 489 0.17 -21.88 27.96
CA ASP A 489 -0.86 -20.85 27.92
C ASP A 489 -0.21 -19.52 27.51
N VAL A 490 -0.82 -18.85 26.53
CA VAL A 490 -0.33 -17.58 26.00
C VAL A 490 -1.26 -16.46 26.41
N THR A 491 -0.71 -15.33 26.80
CA THR A 491 -1.46 -14.09 26.97
C THR A 491 -0.76 -12.98 26.20
N LEU A 492 -1.46 -12.40 25.22
CA LEU A 492 -1.00 -11.23 24.48
C LEU A 492 -1.13 -9.96 25.34
N ARG A 493 -0.20 -9.02 25.18
CA ARG A 493 -0.17 -7.75 25.90
C ARG A 493 0.15 -6.63 24.92
N ASP A 494 -0.57 -5.52 25.02
CA ASP A 494 -0.17 -4.28 24.35
C ASP A 494 1.12 -3.77 25.01
N LEU A 495 2.15 -3.45 24.21
CA LEU A 495 3.48 -3.04 24.68
C LEU A 495 3.65 -1.53 24.85
#